data_AF-A0A8T5IYL7-F1
#
_entry.id   AF-A0A8T5IYL7-F1
#
_cell.length_a   1.000
_cell.length_b   1.000
_cell.length_c   1.000
_cell.angle_alpha   90.00
_cell.angle_beta   90.00
_cell.angle_gamma   90.00
#
_symmetry.space_group_name_H-M   'P 1'
#
loop_
_entity.id
_entity.type
_entity.pdbx_description
1 polymer ?
#
loop_
_entity_poly.entity_id
_entity_poly.type
_entity_poly.pdbx_seq_one_letter_code
_entity_poly.pdbx_strand_id
1 'polypeptide(L)'
;MNKEDHRRAILILFVLALFISLSSTVIILTKTTTLGQNWLSISGAQITSDTGQGNTSLEILANVGIEVINGSVNLGSGYVDSRFGFAVIDTFNSAGELNWLSGSGDATEVNDYHLIRNTGSSPVTLYVSENSGFSNAEEWLCGDASRCPSIVADLKVLAKENEIGSCTGWLRDTLFGNLMSYASRSGTVELCSNFNPVDSSDELKVYYKIVIPQEAPTGTKTLDLLYTAEAVTS
;
A
#
# COMPACT_ATOMS: atom_id res chain seq x y z
N MET A 1 -37.69 -33.87 -8.59
CA MET A 1 -36.74 -33.69 -7.48
C MET A 1 -37.52 -33.14 -6.30
N ASN A 2 -37.58 -33.87 -5.20
CA ASN A 2 -38.54 -33.61 -4.14
C ASN A 2 -38.09 -32.43 -3.27
N LYS A 3 -39.01 -31.68 -2.68
CA LYS A 3 -38.67 -30.47 -1.87
C LYS A 3 -37.77 -30.80 -0.67
N GLU A 4 -37.75 -32.08 -0.28
CA GLU A 4 -36.89 -32.66 0.74
C GLU A 4 -35.43 -32.84 0.28
N ASP A 5 -35.21 -33.17 -1.00
CA ASP A 5 -33.86 -33.37 -1.56
C ASP A 5 -33.08 -32.05 -1.62
N HIS A 6 -33.78 -30.93 -1.86
CA HIS A 6 -33.16 -29.61 -1.91
C HIS A 6 -32.71 -29.11 -0.53
N ARG A 7 -33.47 -29.42 0.52
CA ARG A 7 -33.10 -29.06 1.91
C ARG A 7 -31.89 -29.86 2.39
N ARG A 8 -31.79 -31.13 2.02
CA ARG A 8 -30.64 -31.98 2.36
C ARG A 8 -29.36 -31.53 1.62
N ALA A 9 -29.46 -31.14 0.36
CA ALA A 9 -28.33 -30.63 -0.41
C ALA A 9 -27.75 -29.31 0.15
N ILE A 10 -28.60 -28.37 0.58
CA ILE A 10 -28.17 -27.09 1.16
C ILE A 10 -27.48 -27.30 2.52
N LEU A 11 -27.99 -28.23 3.34
CA LEU A 11 -27.42 -28.53 4.66
C LEU A 11 -26.02 -29.18 4.54
N ILE A 12 -25.82 -30.03 3.52
CA ILE A 12 -24.52 -30.64 3.24
C ILE A 12 -23.51 -29.59 2.76
N LEU A 13 -23.92 -28.66 1.90
CA LEU A 13 -23.06 -27.56 1.43
C LEU A 13 -22.63 -26.63 2.57
N PHE A 14 -23.53 -26.34 3.52
CA PHE A 14 -23.21 -25.49 4.68
C PHE A 14 -22.20 -26.16 5.63
N VAL A 15 -22.35 -27.47 5.89
CA VAL A 15 -21.40 -28.23 6.73
C VAL A 15 -20.04 -28.34 6.03
N LEU A 16 -20.02 -28.54 4.70
CA LEU A 16 -18.77 -28.62 3.94
C LEU A 16 -18.02 -27.28 3.93
N ALA A 17 -18.74 -26.16 3.76
CA ALA A 17 -18.15 -24.82 3.82
C ALA A 17 -17.59 -24.49 5.21
N LEU A 18 -18.26 -24.93 6.28
CA LEU A 18 -17.79 -24.75 7.66
C LEU A 18 -16.54 -25.59 7.97
N PHE A 19 -16.46 -26.82 7.43
CA PHE A 19 -15.26 -27.65 7.53
C PHE A 19 -14.07 -27.07 6.75
N ILE A 20 -14.33 -26.49 5.56
CA ILE A 20 -13.28 -25.83 4.77
C ILE A 20 -12.80 -24.56 5.49
N SER A 21 -13.70 -23.75 6.08
CA SER A 21 -13.28 -22.53 6.80
C SER A 21 -12.51 -22.84 8.10
N LEU A 22 -12.83 -23.93 8.80
CA LEU A 22 -12.08 -24.38 9.98
C LEU A 22 -10.72 -25.00 9.62
N SER A 23 -10.55 -25.51 8.40
CA SER A 23 -9.26 -26.03 7.93
C SER A 23 -8.26 -24.96 7.48
N SER A 24 -8.71 -23.73 7.25
CA SER A 24 -7.85 -22.59 6.88
C SER A 24 -7.28 -21.83 8.08
N THR A 25 -7.64 -22.20 9.31
CA THR A 25 -7.12 -21.58 10.54
C THR A 25 -6.59 -22.61 11.52
N VAL A 26 -5.89 -23.63 11.02
CA VAL A 26 -4.98 -24.43 11.84
C VAL A 26 -3.60 -23.80 11.73
N ILE A 27 -3.22 -23.04 12.75
CA ILE A 27 -1.81 -22.70 12.99
C ILE A 27 -1.12 -24.03 13.34
N ILE A 28 -0.45 -24.60 12.34
CA ILE A 28 0.36 -25.80 12.49
C ILE A 28 1.62 -25.41 13.27
N LEU A 29 1.63 -25.67 14.58
CA LEU A 29 2.83 -25.79 15.41
C LEU A 29 3.28 -27.26 15.44
N THR A 30 3.74 -27.78 14.30
CA THR A 30 4.49 -29.05 14.26
C THR A 30 5.94 -28.78 13.89
N LYS A 31 6.81 -28.91 14.90
CA LYS A 31 8.27 -29.12 14.82
C LYS A 31 8.97 -28.61 13.57
N THR A 32 9.34 -27.34 13.59
CA THR A 32 10.42 -26.79 12.75
C THR A 32 11.78 -27.16 13.34
N THR A 33 12.24 -28.39 13.12
CA THR A 33 13.67 -28.70 13.20
C THR A 33 14.21 -28.74 11.78
N THR A 34 14.68 -27.60 11.27
CA THR A 34 15.83 -27.42 10.32
C THR A 34 15.77 -26.21 9.35
N LEU A 35 14.75 -25.33 9.38
CA LEU A 35 14.71 -24.17 8.44
C LEU A 35 14.31 -22.80 9.04
N GLY A 36 14.45 -22.59 10.35
CA GLY A 36 13.95 -21.38 11.02
C GLY A 36 14.96 -20.67 11.93
N GLN A 37 16.22 -20.49 11.52
CA GLN A 37 17.24 -19.89 12.41
C GLN A 37 17.37 -18.36 12.40
N ASN A 38 16.72 -17.61 11.50
CA ASN A 38 17.04 -16.17 11.35
C ASN A 38 15.90 -15.17 11.57
N TRP A 39 14.68 -15.58 11.95
CA TRP A 39 13.60 -14.60 12.12
C TRP A 39 13.21 -14.30 13.58
N LEU A 40 13.50 -15.23 14.51
CA LEU A 40 13.29 -15.04 15.95
C LEU A 40 14.39 -15.78 16.73
N SER A 41 15.62 -15.25 16.72
CA SER A 41 16.66 -15.68 17.64
C SER A 41 16.36 -15.10 19.02
N ILE A 42 15.64 -15.84 19.86
CA ILE A 42 15.61 -15.57 21.30
C ILE A 42 16.94 -16.08 21.87
N SER A 43 17.96 -15.21 21.88
CA SER A 43 19.23 -15.50 22.55
C SER A 43 19.03 -15.43 24.07
N GLY A 44 19.13 -16.56 24.78
CA GLY A 44 19.10 -16.57 26.25
C GLY A 44 18.56 -17.82 26.93
N ALA A 45 17.99 -18.79 26.19
CA ALA A 45 17.52 -20.03 26.82
C ALA A 45 18.70 -20.92 27.24
N GLN A 46 19.12 -20.79 28.50
CA GLN A 46 20.06 -21.70 29.14
C GLN A 46 19.32 -23.02 29.43
N ILE A 47 19.59 -24.06 28.64
CA ILE A 47 19.15 -25.42 28.97
C ILE A 47 20.12 -25.96 30.02
N THR A 48 19.86 -25.69 31.30
CA THR A 48 20.50 -26.45 32.37
C THR A 48 19.93 -27.87 32.33
N SER A 49 20.78 -28.88 32.46
CA SER A 49 20.45 -30.31 32.36
C SER A 49 19.57 -30.84 33.51
N ASP A 50 18.92 -29.95 34.25
CA ASP A 50 17.97 -30.31 35.30
C ASP A 50 16.58 -30.46 34.69
N THR A 51 15.88 -31.51 35.10
CA THR A 51 14.51 -31.88 34.67
C THR A 51 13.43 -30.91 35.18
N GLY A 52 13.76 -29.63 35.37
CA GLY A 52 12.82 -28.59 35.74
C GLY A 52 12.02 -28.12 34.53
N GLN A 53 10.69 -28.24 34.58
CA GLN A 53 9.81 -27.48 33.70
C GLN A 53 10.02 -25.99 33.98
N GLY A 54 10.77 -25.31 33.10
CA GLY A 54 10.81 -23.86 33.04
C GLY A 54 9.62 -23.36 32.25
N ASN A 55 8.77 -22.54 32.86
CA ASN A 55 7.76 -21.80 32.13
C ASN A 55 8.45 -20.61 31.43
N THR A 56 8.37 -20.56 30.11
CA THR A 56 8.71 -19.36 29.33
C THR A 56 7.42 -18.64 28.96
N SER A 57 7.32 -17.35 29.26
CA SER A 57 6.21 -16.50 28.81
C SER A 57 6.69 -15.61 27.67
N LEU A 58 6.11 -15.78 26.50
CA LEU A 58 6.23 -14.85 25.38
C LEU A 58 5.08 -13.85 25.49
N GLU A 59 5.41 -12.57 25.62
CA GLU A 59 4.45 -11.47 25.59
C GLU A 59 4.68 -10.64 24.33
N ILE A 60 3.63 -10.46 23.52
CA ILE A 60 3.66 -9.56 22.36
C ILE A 60 3.23 -8.18 22.88
N LEU A 61 4.21 -7.31 23.11
CA LEU A 61 3.98 -5.99 23.70
C LEU A 61 3.39 -4.97 22.70
N ALA A 62 3.57 -5.22 21.40
CA ALA A 62 3.05 -4.36 20.34
C ALA A 62 2.70 -5.19 19.10
N ASN A 63 1.54 -4.92 18.52
CA ASN A 63 1.17 -5.40 17.18
C ASN A 63 1.21 -4.22 16.20
N VAL A 64 1.97 -4.37 15.13
CA VAL A 64 2.02 -3.41 14.02
C VAL A 64 1.17 -3.95 12.89
N GLY A 65 0.19 -3.16 12.44
CA GLY A 65 -0.65 -3.51 11.30
C GLY A 65 -1.12 -2.25 10.59
N ILE A 66 -1.11 -2.29 9.27
CA ILE A 66 -1.73 -1.28 8.44
C ILE A 66 -2.68 -1.94 7.46
N GLU A 67 -3.84 -1.33 7.27
CA GLU A 67 -4.77 -1.65 6.19
C GLU A 67 -4.62 -0.57 5.11
N VAL A 68 -4.43 -1.01 3.86
CA VAL A 68 -4.36 -0.14 2.68
C VAL A 68 -5.57 -0.42 1.82
N ILE A 69 -6.45 0.57 1.69
CA ILE A 69 -7.62 0.51 0.83
C ILE A 69 -7.27 1.27 -0.44
N ASN A 70 -7.28 0.54 -1.57
CA ASN A 70 -6.82 0.98 -2.88
C ASN A 70 -5.33 1.36 -2.87
N GLY A 71 -4.43 0.38 -2.94
CA GLY A 71 -2.98 0.63 -3.00
C GLY A 71 -2.41 0.87 -4.41
N SER A 72 -3.28 0.95 -5.41
CA SER A 72 -2.90 1.05 -6.82
C SER A 72 -3.33 2.40 -7.39
N VAL A 73 -2.37 3.15 -7.89
CA VAL A 73 -2.59 4.36 -8.69
C VAL A 73 -3.19 3.93 -10.02
N ASN A 74 -4.34 4.47 -10.40
CA ASN A 74 -4.96 4.17 -11.68
C ASN A 74 -5.47 5.44 -12.38
N LEU A 75 -4.77 5.84 -13.45
CA LEU A 75 -5.10 7.06 -14.20
C LEU A 75 -6.19 6.84 -15.25
N GLY A 76 -6.72 5.61 -15.34
CA GLY A 76 -7.57 5.18 -16.44
C GLY A 76 -6.81 5.20 -17.77
N SER A 77 -7.56 5.17 -18.87
CA SER A 77 -6.99 5.29 -20.23
C SER A 77 -7.03 6.74 -20.69
N GLY A 78 -5.89 7.28 -21.10
CA GLY A 78 -5.80 8.64 -21.62
C GLY A 78 -4.53 8.90 -22.42
N TYR A 79 -4.35 10.16 -22.80
CA TYR A 79 -3.17 10.68 -23.48
C TYR A 79 -2.94 12.16 -23.15
N VAL A 80 -1.71 12.64 -23.35
CA VAL A 80 -1.36 14.06 -23.19
C VAL A 80 -1.84 14.85 -24.41
N ASP A 81 -2.55 15.95 -24.20
CA ASP A 81 -2.95 16.86 -25.28
C ASP A 81 -1.72 17.33 -26.06
N SER A 82 -1.70 17.02 -27.36
CA SER A 82 -0.62 17.32 -28.30
C SER A 82 -0.19 18.80 -28.38
N ARG A 83 -1.01 19.72 -27.86
CA ARG A 83 -0.69 21.15 -27.77
C ARG A 83 0.29 21.49 -26.64
N PHE A 84 0.52 20.58 -25.70
CA PHE A 84 1.33 20.77 -24.51
C PHE A 84 2.44 19.72 -24.41
N GLY A 85 3.57 20.08 -23.81
CA GLY A 85 4.71 19.17 -23.63
C GLY A 85 4.54 18.15 -22.51
N PHE A 86 3.52 18.31 -21.65
CA PHE A 86 3.21 17.39 -20.57
C PHE A 86 1.78 17.59 -20.05
N ALA A 87 1.28 16.58 -19.33
CA ALA A 87 0.11 16.65 -18.49
C ALA A 87 0.48 16.61 -17.01
N VAL A 88 -0.39 17.16 -16.16
CA VAL A 88 -0.26 17.06 -14.70
C VAL A 88 -1.55 16.50 -14.14
N ILE A 89 -1.44 15.39 -13.41
CA ILE A 89 -2.51 14.84 -12.60
C ILE A 89 -2.17 15.15 -11.14
N ASP A 90 -3.04 15.86 -10.44
CA ASP A 90 -2.86 16.26 -9.05
C ASP A 90 -4.14 15.93 -8.29
N THR A 91 -4.13 14.78 -7.61
CA THR A 91 -5.33 14.25 -6.93
C THR A 91 -5.69 14.99 -5.65
N PHE A 92 -4.81 15.86 -5.15
CA PHE A 92 -5.07 16.67 -3.96
C PHE A 92 -5.80 17.97 -4.31
N ASN A 93 -5.37 18.64 -5.39
CA ASN A 93 -5.92 19.92 -5.79
C ASN A 93 -7.03 19.74 -6.82
N SER A 94 -8.24 20.25 -6.55
CA SER A 94 -9.38 20.24 -7.48
C SER A 94 -9.20 21.15 -8.72
N ALA A 95 -7.98 21.60 -9.01
CA ALA A 95 -7.69 22.44 -10.18
C ALA A 95 -7.80 21.68 -11.51
N GLY A 96 -8.11 20.37 -11.45
CA GLY A 96 -8.29 19.50 -12.59
C GLY A 96 -6.95 19.06 -13.18
N GLU A 97 -7.02 17.96 -13.90
CA GLU A 97 -5.91 17.36 -14.63
C GLU A 97 -5.59 18.28 -15.80
N LEU A 98 -4.40 18.86 -15.76
CA LEU A 98 -3.95 19.74 -16.82
C LEU A 98 -3.50 18.86 -17.99
N ASN A 99 -4.15 19.03 -19.14
CA ASN A 99 -3.75 18.45 -20.43
C ASN A 99 -3.81 16.91 -20.52
N TRP A 100 -4.43 16.22 -19.56
CA TRP A 100 -4.71 14.79 -19.66
C TRP A 100 -6.10 14.57 -20.26
N LEU A 101 -6.15 14.00 -21.46
CA LEU A 101 -7.39 13.76 -22.20
C LEU A 101 -7.74 12.28 -22.20
N SER A 102 -9.03 12.01 -22.16
CA SER A 102 -9.60 10.67 -22.33
C SER A 102 -9.48 10.23 -23.79
N GLY A 103 -9.76 8.95 -24.08
CA GLY A 103 -9.76 8.44 -25.45
C GLY A 103 -10.73 9.14 -26.42
N SER A 104 -11.76 9.86 -25.92
CA SER A 104 -12.67 10.69 -26.72
C SER A 104 -12.16 12.13 -26.94
N GLY A 105 -11.06 12.51 -26.29
CA GLY A 105 -10.50 13.87 -26.33
C GLY A 105 -11.10 14.81 -25.28
N ASP A 106 -11.97 14.33 -24.41
CA ASP A 106 -12.53 15.10 -23.30
C ASP A 106 -11.55 15.18 -22.13
N ALA A 107 -11.60 16.28 -21.37
CA ALA A 107 -10.87 16.38 -20.11
C ALA A 107 -11.26 15.24 -19.17
N THR A 108 -10.28 14.58 -18.56
CA THR A 108 -10.51 13.48 -17.62
C THR A 108 -10.34 13.97 -16.21
N GLU A 109 -11.29 13.66 -15.32
CA GLU A 109 -11.12 13.84 -13.88
C GLU A 109 -10.59 12.54 -13.26
N VAL A 110 -9.44 12.61 -12.61
CA VAL A 110 -8.78 11.54 -11.86
C VAL A 110 -8.88 11.89 -10.38
N ASN A 111 -10.04 11.59 -9.80
CA ASN A 111 -10.25 11.73 -8.37
C ASN A 111 -9.97 10.39 -7.68
N ASP A 112 -8.73 10.22 -7.26
CA ASP A 112 -8.27 8.98 -6.63
C ASP A 112 -7.30 9.29 -5.47
N TYR A 113 -7.31 8.44 -4.46
CA TYR A 113 -6.45 8.53 -3.29
C TYR A 113 -6.39 7.17 -2.61
N HIS A 114 -5.29 6.91 -1.91
CA HIS A 114 -5.17 5.70 -1.12
C HIS A 114 -5.58 6.01 0.32
N LEU A 115 -6.35 5.12 0.95
CA LEU A 115 -6.78 5.29 2.34
C LEU A 115 -6.03 4.28 3.21
N ILE A 116 -5.32 4.77 4.22
CA ILE A 116 -4.47 3.98 5.11
C ILE A 116 -5.02 4.05 6.52
N ARG A 117 -5.13 2.89 7.19
CA ARG A 117 -5.55 2.77 8.59
C ARG A 117 -4.49 2.05 9.41
N ASN A 118 -4.24 2.49 10.63
CA ASN A 118 -3.44 1.72 11.58
C ASN A 118 -4.35 0.72 12.28
N THR A 119 -4.22 -0.56 11.93
CA THR A 119 -4.97 -1.67 12.55
C THR A 119 -4.19 -2.35 13.68
N GLY A 120 -3.01 -1.82 13.99
CA GLY A 120 -2.16 -2.27 15.09
C GLY A 120 -2.67 -1.83 16.46
N SER A 121 -1.88 -2.12 17.49
CA SER A 121 -2.13 -1.69 18.87
C SER A 121 -1.14 -0.62 19.33
N SER A 122 -0.24 -0.19 18.45
CA SER A 122 0.81 0.77 18.78
C SER A 122 0.98 1.80 17.65
N PRO A 123 1.45 3.02 17.97
CA PRO A 123 1.75 3.99 16.94
C PRO A 123 2.92 3.55 16.06
N VAL A 124 2.88 3.97 14.80
CA VAL A 124 3.86 3.55 13.78
C VAL A 124 4.37 4.74 12.97
N THR A 125 5.60 4.64 12.47
CA THR A 125 6.05 5.49 11.37
C THR A 125 5.57 4.88 10.06
N LEU A 126 4.78 5.63 9.29
CA LEU A 126 4.23 5.21 8.01
C LEU A 126 5.12 5.72 6.87
N TYR A 127 5.47 4.80 5.99
CA TYR A 127 6.25 5.04 4.79
C TYR A 127 5.52 4.56 3.53
N VAL A 128 5.84 5.15 2.39
CA VAL A 128 5.42 4.69 1.06
C VAL A 128 6.62 4.60 0.13
N SER A 129 6.63 3.59 -0.73
CA SER A 129 7.61 3.39 -1.80
C SER A 129 6.94 2.86 -3.06
N GLU A 130 7.64 2.96 -4.18
CA GLU A 130 7.25 2.25 -5.41
C GLU A 130 7.76 0.79 -5.33
N ASN A 131 6.93 -0.18 -5.74
CA ASN A 131 7.25 -1.61 -5.69
C ASN A 131 6.83 -2.39 -6.95
N SER A 132 6.51 -1.69 -8.04
CA SER A 132 6.13 -2.28 -9.32
C SER A 132 7.33 -2.71 -10.17
N GLY A 133 8.55 -2.37 -9.74
CA GLY A 133 9.80 -2.81 -10.37
C GLY A 133 10.34 -1.84 -11.43
N PHE A 134 9.74 -0.65 -11.56
CA PHE A 134 10.24 0.39 -12.45
C PHE A 134 11.45 1.10 -11.85
N SER A 135 12.43 1.43 -12.69
CA SER A 135 13.66 2.11 -12.27
C SER A 135 13.46 3.60 -12.07
N ASN A 136 12.50 4.20 -12.79
CA ASN A 136 12.19 5.62 -12.80
C ASN A 136 10.78 5.89 -13.39
N ALA A 137 10.36 7.15 -13.37
CA ALA A 137 9.03 7.55 -13.85
C ALA A 137 8.89 7.43 -15.39
N GLU A 138 9.96 7.58 -16.16
CA GLU A 138 9.93 7.41 -17.62
C GLU A 138 9.66 5.95 -18.01
N GLU A 139 10.32 5.00 -17.34
CA GLU A 139 10.10 3.57 -17.59
C GLU A 139 8.65 3.18 -17.31
N TRP A 140 8.07 3.69 -16.21
CA TRP A 140 6.67 3.47 -15.89
C TRP A 140 5.72 4.09 -16.92
N LEU A 141 5.86 5.39 -17.20
CA LEU A 141 4.90 6.13 -18.01
C LEU A 141 5.04 5.83 -19.51
N CYS A 142 6.27 5.53 -19.96
CA CYS A 142 6.62 5.42 -21.38
C CYS A 142 7.00 4.00 -21.81
N GLY A 143 7.24 3.09 -20.86
CA GLY A 143 7.71 1.73 -21.09
C GLY A 143 9.21 1.62 -21.30
N ASP A 144 9.87 2.69 -21.77
CA ASP A 144 11.32 2.84 -21.79
C ASP A 144 11.71 4.33 -21.86
N ALA A 145 12.92 4.66 -21.38
CA ALA A 145 13.44 6.03 -21.40
C ALA A 145 13.71 6.57 -22.82
N SER A 146 13.93 5.69 -23.81
CA SER A 146 14.19 6.13 -25.19
C SER A 146 12.96 6.66 -25.91
N ARG A 147 11.76 6.33 -25.43
CA ARG A 147 10.47 6.80 -25.95
C ARG A 147 10.04 8.14 -25.37
N CYS A 148 10.62 8.55 -24.24
CA CYS A 148 10.33 9.82 -23.60
C CYS A 148 11.61 10.65 -23.46
N PRO A 149 12.03 11.37 -24.51
CA PRO A 149 13.18 12.27 -24.44
C PRO A 149 12.96 13.44 -23.47
N SER A 150 11.71 13.70 -23.09
CA SER A 150 11.33 14.74 -22.15
C SER A 150 11.64 14.34 -20.70
N ILE A 151 12.55 15.09 -20.07
CA ILE A 151 13.03 14.88 -18.69
C ILE A 151 12.07 15.42 -17.60
N VAL A 152 10.76 15.28 -17.82
CA VAL A 152 9.71 15.86 -16.96
C VAL A 152 8.90 14.83 -16.20
N ALA A 153 9.04 13.54 -16.51
CA ALA A 153 8.31 12.47 -15.85
C ALA A 153 8.57 12.48 -14.33
N ASP A 154 7.52 12.44 -13.53
CA ASP A 154 7.62 12.57 -12.08
C ASP A 154 6.42 11.92 -11.38
N LEU A 155 6.65 11.29 -10.24
CA LEU A 155 5.63 10.78 -9.32
C LEU A 155 5.97 11.26 -7.91
N LYS A 156 5.02 11.98 -7.33
CA LYS A 156 5.14 12.49 -5.96
C LYS A 156 3.90 12.16 -5.14
N VAL A 157 4.06 12.14 -3.82
CA VAL A 157 3.01 11.78 -2.86
C VAL A 157 2.90 12.77 -1.71
N LEU A 158 1.70 12.93 -1.18
CA LEU A 158 1.36 13.79 -0.04
C LEU A 158 0.32 13.05 0.81
N ALA A 159 0.37 13.20 2.12
CA ALA A 159 -0.58 12.61 3.05
C ALA A 159 -1.40 13.69 3.76
N LYS A 160 -2.68 13.42 3.97
CA LYS A 160 -3.55 14.22 4.83
C LYS A 160 -4.26 13.32 5.82
N GLU A 161 -4.41 13.84 7.01
CA GLU A 161 -5.37 13.33 7.96
C GLU A 161 -6.78 13.42 7.36
N ASN A 162 -7.49 12.28 7.37
CA ASN A 162 -8.92 12.28 7.16
C ASN A 162 -9.66 12.67 8.45
N GLU A 163 -9.08 12.31 9.61
CA GLU A 163 -9.49 12.73 10.94
C GLU A 163 -8.32 13.39 11.68
N ILE A 164 -8.59 14.52 12.34
CA ILE A 164 -7.56 15.24 13.11
C ILE A 164 -7.09 14.35 14.27
N GLY A 165 -5.77 14.12 14.35
CA GLY A 165 -5.16 13.34 15.43
C GLY A 165 -4.71 11.95 15.02
N SER A 166 -5.06 11.52 13.80
CA SER A 166 -4.53 10.29 13.20
C SER A 166 -3.00 10.29 13.17
N CYS A 167 -2.37 11.42 12.84
CA CYS A 167 -0.93 11.60 12.88
C CYS A 167 -0.53 12.64 13.94
N THR A 168 0.02 12.21 15.07
CA THR A 168 0.48 13.13 16.13
C THR A 168 1.94 13.58 15.97
N GLY A 169 2.61 13.11 14.92
CA GLY A 169 4.01 13.38 14.62
C GLY A 169 4.19 14.37 13.46
N TRP A 170 5.33 14.27 12.78
CA TRP A 170 5.53 14.95 11.51
C TRP A 170 4.63 14.31 10.44
N LEU A 171 3.89 15.12 9.69
CA LEU A 171 3.01 14.69 8.61
C LEU A 171 3.42 15.36 7.30
N ARG A 172 3.43 14.60 6.20
CA ARG A 172 3.70 15.11 4.85
C ARG A 172 2.47 15.79 4.25
N ASP A 173 2.04 16.92 4.78
CA ASP A 173 0.74 17.51 4.43
C ASP A 173 0.82 18.81 3.61
N THR A 174 2.00 19.41 3.49
CA THR A 174 2.19 20.70 2.80
C THR A 174 2.96 20.56 1.49
N LEU A 175 3.85 19.56 1.40
CA LEU A 175 4.74 19.38 0.25
C LEU A 175 4.76 17.92 -0.21
N PHE A 176 4.54 17.75 -1.50
CA PHE A 176 4.69 16.48 -2.19
C PHE A 176 6.13 15.96 -2.08
N GLY A 177 6.30 14.74 -1.54
CA GLY A 177 7.56 14.00 -1.51
C GLY A 177 7.75 13.22 -2.80
N ASN A 178 8.97 13.20 -3.34
CA ASN A 178 9.26 12.52 -4.59
C ASN A 178 9.42 11.00 -4.38
N LEU A 179 8.68 10.18 -5.14
CA LEU A 179 8.85 8.72 -5.23
C LEU A 179 9.68 8.31 -6.45
N MET A 180 9.42 8.93 -7.60
CA MET A 180 10.17 8.70 -8.84
C MET A 180 10.32 10.00 -9.61
N SER A 181 11.52 10.26 -10.11
CA SER A 181 11.80 11.28 -11.11
C SER A 181 12.05 10.63 -12.47
N TYR A 182 12.30 11.45 -13.50
CA TYR A 182 12.58 10.99 -14.85
C TYR A 182 13.80 10.05 -14.92
N ALA A 183 14.83 10.30 -14.11
CA ALA A 183 16.09 9.54 -14.15
C ALA A 183 16.31 8.61 -12.96
N SER A 184 15.49 8.67 -11.91
CA SER A 184 15.74 7.92 -10.69
C SER A 184 14.49 7.58 -9.91
N ARG A 185 14.56 6.47 -9.17
CA ARG A 185 13.67 6.17 -8.06
C ARG A 185 14.22 6.81 -6.78
N SER A 186 13.38 7.60 -6.11
CA SER A 186 13.74 8.35 -4.90
C SER A 186 13.73 7.48 -3.63
N GLY A 187 13.25 6.24 -3.73
CA GLY A 187 13.24 5.25 -2.64
C GLY A 187 11.96 5.32 -1.82
N THR A 188 12.12 5.47 -0.51
CA THR A 188 11.03 5.46 0.47
C THR A 188 10.76 6.88 0.97
N VAL A 189 9.47 7.24 1.04
CA VAL A 189 9.00 8.54 1.52
C VAL A 189 8.23 8.33 2.82
N GLU A 190 8.67 9.01 3.88
CA GLU A 190 7.89 9.10 5.12
C GLU A 190 6.63 9.94 4.89
N LEU A 191 5.50 9.43 5.36
CA LEU A 191 4.20 10.08 5.30
C LEU A 191 3.77 10.62 6.66
N CYS A 192 3.95 9.84 7.72
CA CYS A 192 3.61 10.22 9.08
C CYS A 192 4.60 9.57 10.07
N SER A 193 5.19 10.36 10.97
CA SER A 193 6.18 9.88 11.94
C SER A 193 5.55 9.20 13.17
N ASN A 194 4.24 9.36 13.38
CA ASN A 194 3.53 8.82 14.53
C ASN A 194 2.03 8.64 14.21
N PHE A 195 1.72 7.57 13.46
CA PHE A 195 0.37 7.24 13.01
C PHE A 195 -0.32 6.38 14.08
N ASN A 196 -1.32 6.94 14.76
CA ASN A 196 -1.94 6.33 15.92
C ASN A 196 -3.02 5.29 15.55
N PRO A 197 -3.24 4.28 16.39
CA PRO A 197 -4.34 3.32 16.26
C PRO A 197 -5.48 3.65 17.24
N VAL A 198 -5.94 4.90 17.35
CA VAL A 198 -6.94 5.29 18.37
C VAL A 198 -8.29 4.65 18.05
N ASP A 199 -8.71 4.68 16.79
CA ASP A 199 -9.91 3.98 16.31
C ASP A 199 -9.92 3.75 14.78
N SER A 200 -11.02 3.18 14.27
CA SER A 200 -11.19 2.91 12.85
C SER A 200 -11.36 4.17 11.99
N SER A 201 -11.55 5.34 12.60
CA SER A 201 -11.63 6.62 11.90
C SER A 201 -10.27 7.31 11.79
N ASP A 202 -9.24 6.79 12.48
CA ASP A 202 -7.85 7.18 12.23
C ASP A 202 -7.34 6.74 10.86
N GLU A 203 -7.50 7.65 9.92
CA GLU A 203 -7.27 7.42 8.52
C GLU A 203 -6.35 8.48 7.93
N LEU A 204 -5.38 8.03 7.14
CA LEU A 204 -4.58 8.89 6.28
C LEU A 204 -5.01 8.71 4.82
N LYS A 205 -5.33 9.82 4.16
CA LYS A 205 -5.48 9.88 2.70
C LYS A 205 -4.14 10.22 2.08
N VAL A 206 -3.70 9.38 1.16
CA VAL A 206 -2.46 9.59 0.40
C VAL A 206 -2.85 9.99 -1.02
N TYR A 207 -2.52 11.23 -1.35
CA TYR A 207 -2.68 11.81 -2.66
C TYR A 207 -1.37 11.72 -3.43
N TYR A 208 -1.48 11.74 -4.74
CA TYR A 208 -0.34 11.72 -5.64
C TYR A 208 -0.44 12.79 -6.72
N LYS A 209 0.74 13.21 -7.16
CA LYS A 209 0.94 14.15 -8.26
C LYS A 209 1.86 13.52 -9.29
N ILE A 210 1.39 13.46 -10.53
CA ILE A 210 2.08 12.80 -11.63
C ILE A 210 2.27 13.83 -12.75
N VAL A 211 3.49 13.89 -13.28
CA VAL A 211 3.80 14.65 -14.49
C VAL A 211 4.04 13.65 -15.61
N ILE A 212 3.20 13.72 -16.64
CA ILE A 212 3.23 12.78 -17.77
C ILE A 212 3.79 13.49 -19.00
N PRO A 213 4.92 13.04 -19.58
CA PRO A 213 5.49 13.64 -20.77
C PRO A 213 4.57 13.44 -21.99
N GLN A 214 4.60 14.37 -22.94
CA GLN A 214 3.78 14.31 -24.16
C GLN A 214 3.97 13.02 -24.96
N GLU A 215 5.16 12.44 -24.89
CA GLU A 215 5.56 11.25 -25.63
C GLU A 215 5.06 9.94 -24.98
N ALA A 216 4.48 10.02 -23.78
CA ALA A 216 3.90 8.85 -23.14
C ALA A 216 2.81 8.24 -24.04
N PRO A 217 2.88 6.93 -24.34
CA PRO A 217 1.92 6.29 -25.23
C PRO A 217 0.53 6.31 -24.62
N THR A 218 -0.48 6.50 -25.48
CA THR A 218 -1.89 6.39 -25.12
C THR A 218 -2.18 5.04 -24.47
N GLY A 219 -3.00 5.05 -23.43
CA GLY A 219 -3.49 3.83 -22.79
C GLY A 219 -3.59 3.97 -21.28
N THR A 220 -3.77 2.82 -20.63
CA THR A 220 -3.92 2.75 -19.18
C THR A 220 -2.57 2.84 -18.47
N LYS A 221 -2.50 3.66 -17.43
CA LYS A 221 -1.34 3.77 -16.54
C LYS A 221 -1.74 3.35 -15.14
N THR A 222 -1.14 2.27 -14.65
CA THR A 222 -1.33 1.77 -13.29
C THR A 222 0.01 1.60 -12.60
N LEU A 223 0.05 1.80 -11.28
CA LEU A 223 1.23 1.57 -10.46
C LEU A 223 0.83 1.15 -9.05
N ASP A 224 1.44 0.08 -8.55
CA ASP A 224 1.25 -0.34 -7.17
C ASP A 224 2.28 0.33 -6.26
N LEU A 225 1.77 1.01 -5.23
CA LEU A 225 2.57 1.58 -4.16
C LEU A 225 2.64 0.61 -2.98
N LEU A 226 3.83 0.48 -2.41
CA LEU A 226 4.05 -0.30 -1.19
C LEU A 226 4.03 0.62 0.02
N TYR A 227 3.19 0.28 0.98
CA TYR A 227 3.15 0.94 2.28
C TYR A 227 3.82 0.05 3.31
N THR A 228 4.69 0.64 4.12
CA THR A 228 5.36 -0.05 5.22
C THR A 228 5.20 0.75 6.50
N ALA A 229 5.12 0.05 7.62
CA ALA A 229 4.99 0.64 8.94
C ALA A 229 6.06 0.08 9.88
N GLU A 230 6.67 0.96 10.67
CA GLU A 230 7.66 0.60 11.68
C GLU A 230 7.14 1.03 13.05
N ALA A 231 7.28 0.18 14.07
CA ALA A 231 6.86 0.53 15.43
C ALA A 231 7.65 1.73 15.96
N VAL A 232 6.96 2.69 16.58
CA VAL A 232 7.63 3.75 17.32
C VAL A 232 8.04 3.21 18.70
N THR A 233 9.33 3.01 18.92
CA THR A 233 9.86 2.62 20.23
C THR A 233 10.12 3.86 21.07
N SER A 234 9.44 3.98 22.21
CA SER A 234 9.68 4.99 23.25
C SER A 234 10.96 4.73 24.04
#